data_AF-A0A3C1GQG6-F1
#
_entry.id   AF-A0A3C1GQG6-F1
#
_cell.length_a   1.000
_cell.length_b   1.000
_cell.length_c   1.000
_cell.angle_alpha   90.00
_cell.angle_beta   90.00
_cell.angle_gamma   90.00
#
_symmetry.space_group_name_H-M   'P 1'
#
loop_
_entity.id
_entity.type
_entity.pdbx_description
1 polymer ?
#
loop_
_entity_poly.entity_id
_entity_poly.type
_entity_poly.pdbx_seq_one_letter_code
_entity_poly.pdbx_strand_id
1 'polypeptide(L)'
;MPLFRRNAVTAAQIRTSDDNRQKNGKTKKHIAIIGSGVSGLTCAHYLVEEHDVTVFEANDYIGGHVNTIDVALQDGRKSKS
;
A
#
# COMPACT_ATOMS: atom_id res chain seq x y z
N MET A 1 -49.48 -35.85 -37.22
CA MET A 1 -49.91 -36.62 -36.04
C MET A 1 -48.69 -36.80 -35.14
N PRO A 2 -48.82 -36.70 -33.80
CA PRO A 2 -48.50 -35.61 -32.86
C PRO A 2 -47.00 -35.66 -32.38
N LEU A 3 -46.43 -34.95 -31.39
CA LEU A 3 -46.92 -34.25 -30.20
C LEU A 3 -45.82 -33.30 -29.65
N PHE A 4 -46.25 -32.09 -29.29
CA PHE A 4 -45.71 -31.18 -28.29
C PHE A 4 -44.71 -31.78 -27.26
N ARG A 5 -43.52 -31.20 -27.11
CA ARG A 5 -42.80 -31.18 -25.82
C ARG A 5 -42.64 -29.74 -25.32
N ARG A 6 -43.30 -29.49 -24.20
CA ARG A 6 -43.29 -28.29 -23.36
C ARG A 6 -41.97 -28.20 -22.56
N ASN A 7 -41.52 -26.95 -22.41
CA ASN A 7 -40.97 -26.31 -21.21
C ASN A 7 -39.66 -26.82 -20.59
N ALA A 8 -38.65 -25.94 -20.66
CA ALA A 8 -37.70 -25.68 -19.58
C ALA A 8 -37.23 -24.20 -19.64
N VAL A 9 -38.18 -23.26 -19.62
CA VAL A 9 -37.85 -21.83 -19.35
C VAL A 9 -37.85 -21.56 -17.83
N THR A 10 -37.84 -22.61 -17.01
CA THR A 10 -37.96 -22.49 -15.56
C THR A 10 -36.58 -22.39 -14.91
N ALA A 11 -36.36 -21.24 -14.27
CA ALA A 11 -35.51 -21.04 -13.11
C ALA A 11 -33.98 -21.21 -13.30
N ALA A 12 -33.32 -20.20 -13.86
CA ALA A 12 -31.95 -19.81 -13.46
C ALA A 12 -31.44 -18.50 -14.08
N GLN A 13 -32.28 -17.68 -14.71
CA GLN A 13 -31.89 -16.30 -15.05
C GLN A 13 -31.97 -15.37 -13.84
N ILE A 14 -31.42 -15.81 -12.71
CA ILE A 14 -30.90 -14.88 -11.69
C ILE A 14 -29.50 -14.55 -12.22
N ARG A 15 -29.44 -13.53 -13.09
CA ARG A 15 -28.17 -12.92 -13.46
C ARG A 15 -27.62 -12.30 -12.19
N THR A 16 -26.73 -13.01 -11.52
CA THR A 16 -25.99 -12.50 -10.36
C THR A 16 -25.27 -11.24 -10.80
N SER A 17 -25.55 -10.14 -10.09
CA SER A 17 -24.89 -8.84 -10.24
C SER A 17 -23.44 -8.86 -9.73
N ASP A 18 -22.75 -10.00 -9.85
CA ASP A 18 -21.46 -10.26 -9.21
C ASP A 18 -20.27 -10.19 -10.18
N ASP A 19 -20.50 -9.75 -11.43
CA ASP A 19 -19.46 -9.64 -12.46
C ASP A 19 -18.82 -8.24 -12.52
N ASN A 20 -18.65 -7.57 -11.37
CA ASN A 20 -17.96 -6.27 -11.32
C ASN A 20 -17.16 -6.04 -10.03
N ARG A 21 -16.46 -7.07 -9.55
CA ARG A 21 -15.29 -6.84 -8.70
C ARG A 21 -14.06 -6.96 -9.56
N GLN A 22 -13.65 -5.82 -10.10
CA GLN A 22 -12.40 -5.61 -10.82
C GLN A 22 -11.31 -6.61 -10.42
N LYS A 23 -11.04 -7.56 -11.32
CA LYS A 23 -9.77 -8.29 -11.35
C LYS A 23 -8.69 -7.29 -11.74
N ASN A 24 -8.32 -6.40 -10.83
CA ASN A 24 -7.19 -5.52 -11.03
C ASN A 24 -5.96 -6.29 -10.55
N GLY A 25 -5.29 -7.01 -11.47
CA GLY A 25 -3.92 -7.44 -11.23
C GLY A 25 -3.14 -6.20 -10.79
N LYS A 26 -2.60 -6.22 -9.57
CA LYS A 26 -2.00 -5.03 -8.93
C LYS A 26 -0.91 -4.49 -9.85
N THR A 27 -1.19 -3.40 -10.55
CA THR A 27 -0.20 -2.72 -11.37
C THR A 27 0.73 -1.96 -10.44
N LYS A 28 2.05 -2.19 -10.60
CA LYS A 28 3.06 -1.43 -9.86
C LYS A 28 2.86 0.06 -10.17
N LYS A 29 2.82 0.89 -9.14
CA LYS A 29 2.70 2.36 -9.26
C LYS A 29 4.01 3.02 -8.86
N HIS A 30 4.24 4.22 -9.36
CA HIS A 30 5.29 5.11 -8.87
C HIS A 30 4.68 6.01 -7.80
N ILE A 31 5.23 6.00 -6.59
CA ILE A 31 4.68 6.69 -5.42
C ILE A 31 5.76 7.64 -4.87
N ALA A 32 5.45 8.93 -4.83
CA ALA A 32 6.28 9.93 -4.17
C ALA A 32 5.76 10.17 -2.74
N ILE A 33 6.62 10.00 -1.74
CA ILE A 33 6.34 10.30 -0.34
C ILE A 33 7.11 11.58 0.02
N ILE A 34 6.40 12.60 0.49
CA ILE A 34 7.00 13.88 0.90
C ILE A 34 7.09 13.91 2.42
N GLY A 35 8.32 13.96 2.92
CA GLY A 35 8.68 13.85 4.33
C GLY A 35 9.12 12.44 4.71
N SER A 36 10.27 12.35 5.37
CA SER A 36 10.89 11.12 5.92
C SER A 36 10.72 11.01 7.44
N GLY A 37 9.66 11.63 7.98
CA GLY A 37 9.25 11.41 9.37
C GLY A 37 8.80 9.96 9.60
N VAL A 38 8.46 9.63 10.86
CA VAL A 38 8.00 8.28 11.23
C VAL A 38 6.86 7.76 10.34
N SER A 39 5.88 8.61 10.03
CA SER A 39 4.77 8.25 9.15
C SER A 39 5.22 8.00 7.71
N GLY A 40 6.06 8.87 7.16
CA GLY A 40 6.57 8.75 5.79
C GLY A 40 7.41 7.49 5.58
N LEU A 41 8.33 7.21 6.50
CA LEU A 41 9.13 5.98 6.47
C LEU A 41 8.27 4.72 6.69
N THR A 42 7.25 4.79 7.54
CA THR A 42 6.30 3.68 7.73
C THR A 42 5.51 3.41 6.44
N CYS A 43 5.01 4.46 5.78
CA CYS A 43 4.34 4.32 4.49
C CYS A 43 5.29 3.74 3.43
N ALA A 44 6.54 4.21 3.36
CA ALA A 44 7.54 3.71 2.43
C ALA A 44 7.80 2.22 2.66
N HIS A 45 7.95 1.82 3.93
CA HIS A 45 8.20 0.43 4.33
C HIS A 45 7.12 -0.54 3.82
N TYR A 46 5.84 -0.16 3.92
CA TYR A 46 4.75 -1.02 3.43
C TYR A 46 4.57 -1.00 1.91
N LEU A 47 4.89 0.11 1.25
CA LEU A 47 4.58 0.28 -0.17
C LEU A 47 5.69 -0.23 -1.10
N VAL A 48 6.93 -0.28 -0.62
CA VAL A 48 8.12 -0.65 -1.43
C VAL A 48 8.10 -2.10 -1.92
N GLU A 49 7.42 -3.00 -1.22
CA GLU A 49 7.32 -4.42 -1.64
C GLU A 49 6.57 -4.57 -2.96
N GLU A 50 5.60 -3.69 -3.21
CA GLU A 50 4.65 -3.83 -4.32
C GLU A 50 4.72 -2.68 -5.34
N HIS A 51 5.37 -1.57 -5.00
CA HIS A 51 5.36 -0.34 -5.77
C HIS A 51 6.77 0.27 -5.84
N ASP A 52 7.00 1.11 -6.84
CA ASP A 52 8.22 1.91 -6.92
C ASP A 52 8.02 3.18 -6.07
N VAL A 53 8.79 3.32 -5.01
CA VAL A 53 8.61 4.38 -4.01
C VAL A 53 9.83 5.30 -4.00
N THR A 54 9.60 6.60 -4.12
CA THR A 54 10.61 7.64 -3.93
C THR A 54 10.22 8.50 -2.73
N VAL A 55 11.14 8.68 -1.79
CA VAL A 55 10.94 9.53 -0.62
C VAL A 55 11.73 10.83 -0.80
N PHE A 56 11.08 11.96 -0.56
CA PHE A 56 11.70 13.29 -0.59
C PHE A 56 11.68 13.87 0.83
N GLU A 57 12.80 14.42 1.29
CA GLU A 57 12.93 15.07 2.59
C GLU A 57 13.49 16.47 2.38
N ALA A 58 13.03 17.43 3.19
CA ALA A 58 13.49 18.82 3.10
C ALA A 58 14.79 19.05 3.89
N ASN A 59 15.02 18.26 4.93
CA ASN A 59 16.21 18.33 5.78
C ASN A 59 17.34 17.42 5.29
N ASP A 60 18.55 17.65 5.81
CA ASP A 60 19.73 16.81 5.55
C ASP A 60 19.75 15.50 6.37
N TYR A 61 18.65 15.16 7.04
CA TYR A 61 18.53 13.98 7.90
C TYR A 61 17.13 13.38 7.87
N ILE A 62 17.03 12.08 8.14
CA ILE A 62 15.78 11.32 8.18
C ILE A 62 15.17 11.26 9.60
N GLY A 63 13.86 11.05 9.71
CA GLY A 63 13.15 10.87 10.98
C GLY A 63 12.29 12.07 11.41
N GLY A 64 12.45 13.22 10.76
CA GLY A 64 11.66 14.42 11.04
C GLY A 64 11.86 14.93 12.47
N HIS A 65 10.77 15.10 13.23
CA HIS A 65 10.85 15.53 14.64
C HIS A 65 11.50 14.49 15.57
N VAL A 66 11.68 13.24 15.13
CA VAL A 66 12.47 12.23 15.84
C VAL A 66 13.95 12.46 15.50
N ASN A 67 14.49 13.58 15.96
CA ASN A 67 15.90 13.94 15.75
C ASN A 67 16.70 13.57 17.01
N THR A 68 17.19 12.35 17.07
CA THR A 68 18.14 11.91 18.12
C THR A 68 19.54 12.29 17.68
N ILE A 69 20.13 13.29 18.33
CA ILE A 69 21.52 13.69 18.08
C ILE A 69 22.48 12.94 19.01
N ASP A 70 23.53 12.37 18.44
CA ASP A 70 24.63 11.79 19.22
C ASP A 70 25.44 12.92 19.86
N VAL A 71 25.39 13.00 21.20
CA VAL A 71 26.22 13.94 21.96
C VAL A 71 27.45 13.23 22.51
N ALA A 72 28.63 13.78 22.20
CA ALA A 72 29.88 13.40 22.84
C ALA A 72 30.00 14.13 24.19
N LEU A 73 29.91 13.39 25.29
CA LEU A 73 30.18 13.95 26.61
C LEU A 73 31.69 14.22 26.73
N GLN A 74 32.06 15.37 27.32
CA GLN A 74 33.46 15.83 27.46
C GLN A 74 34.38 14.84 28.21
N ASP A 75 33.79 13.83 28.87
CA ASP A 75 34.47 12.76 29.60
C ASP A 75 34.73 11.47 28.78
N GLY A 76 34.59 11.49 27.46
CA GLY A 76 34.90 10.33 26.59
C GLY A 76 33.91 9.16 26.72
N ARG A 77 32.86 9.30 27.53
CA ARG A 77 31.75 8.34 27.58
C ARG A 77 30.74 8.72 26.51
N LYS A 78 30.61 7.90 25.46
CA LYS A 78 29.47 8.02 24.54
C LYS A 78 28.18 7.77 25.33
N SER A 79 27.22 8.67 25.22
CA SER A 79 25.86 8.40 25.67
C SER A 79 25.35 7.17 24.92
N LYS A 80 25.08 6.07 25.62
CA LYS A 80 24.39 4.93 25.00
C LYS A 80 22.93 5.31 24.83
N SER A 81 22.51 5.43 23.57
CA SER A 81 21.10 5.33 23.20
C SER A 81 20.57 3.93 23.47
#